data_AF-A0AAE4FER0-F1
#
_entry.id   AF-A0AAE4FER0-F1
#
_cell.length_a   1.000
_cell.length_b   1.000
_cell.length_c   1.000
_cell.angle_alpha   90.00
_cell.angle_beta   90.00
_cell.angle_gamma   90.00
#
_symmetry.space_group_name_H-M   'P 1'
#
loop_
_entity.id
_entity.type
_entity.pdbx_description
1 polymer ?
#
loop_
_entity_poly.entity_id
_entity_poly.type
_entity_poly.pdbx_seq_one_letter_code
_entity_poly.pdbx_strand_id
1 'polypeptide(L)'
;MHISSEILSAKFHAFESSVKSAVKNLFASLHSVSDIKMTSHKPAEPTFKQVNLCLDEDVNQDQSITFRGYCNNFRGNKEDAILLHGHWKDGLIQVGGKAAAVIENNRLVKINGQVQLKTDLSEAQCLNAQELVAYINKKSGGSVDLLRNNGPIHLVSCFAKRQAAQDLADVTGRPVIAYSNQQTITAGYNYIHNKEFNIESKLKHAWDPRAVIMKKVSHQAVPKTFYPSGNGVK
;
A
#
# COMPACT_ATOMS: atom_id res chain seq x y z
N MET A 1 39.72 55.07 -34.40
CA MET A 1 38.26 55.23 -34.54
C MET A 1 37.71 55.67 -33.19
N HIS A 2 37.48 56.97 -33.01
CA HIS A 2 36.79 57.48 -31.82
C HIS A 2 35.28 57.38 -32.08
N ILE A 3 34.59 56.50 -31.35
CA ILE A 3 33.12 56.50 -31.32
C ILE A 3 32.73 57.66 -30.40
N SER A 4 32.00 58.64 -30.93
CA SER A 4 31.56 59.79 -30.13
C SER A 4 30.58 59.33 -29.04
N SER A 5 30.59 60.03 -27.90
CA SER A 5 29.69 59.79 -26.77
C SER A 5 28.22 59.85 -27.18
N GLU A 6 27.89 60.67 -28.18
CA GLU A 6 26.56 60.79 -28.77
C GLU A 6 26.09 59.51 -29.46
N ILE A 7 26.96 58.84 -30.22
CA ILE A 7 26.65 57.56 -30.87
C ILE A 7 26.44 56.45 -29.84
N LEU A 8 27.23 56.48 -28.75
CA LEU A 8 27.12 55.52 -27.66
C LEU A 8 25.81 55.72 -26.86
N SER A 9 25.44 56.97 -26.60
CA SER A 9 24.18 57.34 -25.95
C SER A 9 22.96 56.97 -26.80
N ALA A 10 22.99 57.23 -28.11
CA ALA A 10 21.92 56.85 -29.03
C ALA A 10 21.71 55.32 -29.09
N LYS A 11 22.81 54.54 -29.13
CA LYS A 11 22.74 53.07 -29.08
C LYS A 11 22.21 52.55 -27.76
N PHE A 12 22.57 53.18 -26.65
CA PHE A 12 22.08 52.81 -25.33
C PHE A 12 20.57 53.09 -25.19
N HIS A 13 20.09 54.24 -25.68
CA HIS A 13 18.66 54.55 -25.70
C HIS A 13 17.86 53.61 -26.61
N ALA A 14 18.40 53.24 -27.78
CA ALA A 14 17.75 52.24 -28.65
C ALA A 14 17.66 50.87 -27.96
N PHE A 15 18.71 50.45 -27.24
CA PHE A 15 18.71 49.22 -26.45
C PHE A 15 17.68 49.27 -25.32
N GLU A 16 17.63 50.36 -24.55
CA GLU A 16 16.69 50.53 -23.45
C GLU A 16 15.23 50.53 -23.94
N SER A 17 14.96 51.17 -25.08
CA SER A 17 13.65 51.17 -25.72
C SER A 17 13.25 49.76 -26.21
N SER A 18 14.20 49.01 -26.76
CA SER A 18 13.98 47.63 -27.21
C SER A 18 13.64 46.70 -26.04
N VAL A 19 14.38 46.81 -24.93
CA VAL A 19 14.13 46.02 -23.72
C VAL A 19 12.78 46.37 -23.10
N LYS A 20 12.43 47.67 -23.00
CA LYS A 20 11.11 48.09 -22.49
C LYS A 20 9.97 47.58 -23.37
N SER A 21 10.14 47.59 -24.69
CA SER A 21 9.16 47.04 -25.63
C SER A 21 8.99 45.53 -25.48
N ALA A 22 10.11 44.79 -25.38
CA ALA A 22 10.09 43.34 -25.19
C ALA A 22 9.40 42.94 -23.88
N VAL A 23 9.70 43.64 -22.78
CA VAL A 23 9.05 43.41 -21.48
C VAL A 23 7.56 43.74 -21.55
N LYS A 24 7.18 44.85 -22.17
CA LYS A 24 5.77 45.23 -22.35
C LYS A 24 4.99 44.19 -23.17
N ASN A 25 5.59 43.66 -24.22
CA ASN A 25 5.00 42.61 -25.05
C ASN A 25 4.89 41.28 -24.30
N LEU A 26 5.86 40.95 -23.44
CA LEU A 26 5.80 39.76 -22.58
C LEU A 26 4.65 39.85 -21.56
N PHE A 27 4.47 41.01 -20.92
CA PHE A 27 3.35 41.24 -20.00
C PHE A 27 2.00 41.28 -20.72
N ALA A 28 1.92 41.89 -21.91
CA ALA A 28 0.71 41.86 -22.73
C ALA A 28 0.35 40.42 -23.18
N SER A 29 1.36 39.61 -23.51
CA SER A 29 1.20 38.18 -23.81
C SER A 29 0.66 37.40 -22.60
N LEU A 30 1.19 37.63 -21.40
CA LEU A 30 0.72 36.99 -20.16
C LEU A 30 -0.73 37.37 -19.81
N HIS A 31 -1.14 38.62 -20.05
CA HIS A 31 -2.52 39.06 -19.89
C HIS A 31 -3.45 38.59 -21.02
N SER A 32 -2.92 38.20 -22.19
CA SER A 32 -3.70 37.55 -23.24
C SER A 32 -4.00 36.08 -22.93
N VAL A 33 -3.25 35.44 -22.03
CA VAL A 33 -3.50 34.05 -21.58
C VAL A 33 -4.68 33.99 -20.60
N SER A 34 -5.06 35.09 -19.96
CA SER A 34 -6.23 35.15 -19.07
C SER A 34 -7.60 35.14 -19.79
N ASP A 35 -7.63 35.31 -21.11
CA ASP A 35 -8.86 35.28 -21.92
C ASP A 35 -9.09 33.95 -22.66
N ILE A 36 -8.42 32.88 -22.24
CA ILE A 36 -8.90 31.54 -22.57
C ILE A 36 -10.22 31.36 -21.81
N LYS A 37 -11.33 31.50 -22.53
CA LYS A 37 -12.63 30.99 -22.08
C LYS A 37 -12.46 29.49 -21.80
N MET A 38 -12.17 29.17 -20.55
CA MET A 38 -12.35 27.85 -19.97
C MET A 38 -13.83 27.52 -20.12
N THR A 39 -14.18 26.79 -21.18
CA THR A 39 -15.41 26.02 -21.16
C THR A 39 -15.28 25.13 -19.94
N SER A 40 -16.21 25.29 -19.00
CA SER A 40 -16.20 24.64 -17.70
C SER A 40 -16.58 23.16 -17.82
N HIS A 41 -15.83 22.41 -18.62
CA HIS A 41 -15.79 20.96 -18.55
C HIS A 41 -14.48 20.61 -17.88
N LYS A 42 -14.43 20.87 -16.57
CA LYS A 42 -13.45 20.20 -15.70
C LYS A 42 -13.76 18.71 -15.86
N PRO A 43 -12.87 17.88 -16.42
CA PRO A 43 -13.05 16.44 -16.31
C PRO A 43 -13.20 16.18 -14.81
N ALA A 44 -14.27 15.49 -14.39
CA ALA A 44 -14.36 15.05 -13.01
C ALA A 44 -13.06 14.30 -12.73
N GLU A 45 -12.25 14.79 -11.77
CA GLU A 45 -11.15 13.97 -11.27
C GLU A 45 -11.76 12.62 -10.92
N PRO A 46 -11.18 11.50 -11.41
CA PRO A 46 -11.75 10.20 -11.13
C PRO A 46 -11.89 10.07 -9.62
N THR A 47 -13.14 10.03 -9.16
CA THR A 47 -13.46 9.97 -7.75
C THR A 47 -12.80 8.72 -7.19
N PHE A 48 -11.93 8.88 -6.20
CA PHE A 48 -11.24 7.74 -5.60
C PHE A 48 -12.27 6.69 -5.17
N LYS A 49 -12.19 5.50 -5.77
CA LYS A 49 -13.04 4.37 -5.43
C LYS A 49 -12.25 3.44 -4.52
N GLN A 50 -12.70 3.32 -3.27
CA GLN A 50 -12.12 2.34 -2.36
C GLN A 50 -12.41 0.92 -2.87
N VAL A 51 -11.38 0.10 -2.90
CA VAL A 51 -11.44 -1.32 -3.23
C VAL A 51 -11.03 -2.09 -1.99
N ASN A 52 -11.87 -3.04 -1.59
CA ASN A 52 -11.69 -3.96 -0.48
C ASN A 52 -11.92 -5.36 -1.05
N LEU A 53 -10.91 -6.23 -0.97
CA LEU A 53 -10.96 -7.58 -1.53
C LEU A 53 -10.60 -8.59 -0.45
N CYS A 54 -11.56 -9.42 -0.05
CA CYS A 54 -11.32 -10.54 0.85
C CYS A 54 -10.57 -11.66 0.11
N LEU A 55 -9.50 -12.16 0.71
CA LEU A 55 -8.66 -13.24 0.16
C LEU A 55 -8.55 -14.44 1.11
N ASP A 56 -8.86 -14.25 2.39
CA ASP A 56 -8.64 -15.24 3.44
C ASP A 56 -9.56 -14.94 4.65
N GLU A 57 -10.03 -16.00 5.32
CA GLU A 57 -10.92 -15.92 6.49
C GLU A 57 -10.33 -16.72 7.65
N ASP A 58 -10.34 -16.10 8.83
CA ASP A 58 -9.88 -16.71 10.08
C ASP A 58 -11.00 -16.81 11.10
N VAL A 59 -10.89 -17.80 11.98
CA VAL A 59 -11.72 -17.90 13.18
C VAL A 59 -10.89 -17.48 14.40
N ASN A 60 -11.36 -16.46 15.10
CA ASN A 60 -10.78 -16.01 16.37
C ASN A 60 -11.13 -16.98 17.51
N GLN A 61 -10.43 -16.84 18.64
CA GLN A 61 -10.69 -17.67 19.83
C GLN A 61 -12.12 -17.54 20.36
N ASP A 62 -12.72 -16.35 20.21
CA ASP A 62 -14.11 -16.07 20.58
C ASP A 62 -15.14 -16.54 19.53
N GLN A 63 -14.70 -17.33 18.53
CA GLN A 63 -15.52 -17.85 17.42
C GLN A 63 -15.99 -16.79 16.41
N SER A 64 -15.54 -15.52 16.52
CA SER A 64 -15.80 -14.52 15.50
C SER A 64 -14.92 -14.73 14.25
N ILE A 65 -15.44 -14.34 13.08
CA ILE A 65 -14.69 -14.42 11.82
C ILE A 65 -13.93 -13.12 11.58
N THR A 66 -12.63 -13.23 11.33
CA THR A 66 -11.78 -12.12 10.86
C THR A 66 -11.44 -12.33 9.41
N PHE A 67 -11.50 -11.26 8.63
CA PHE A 67 -11.16 -11.31 7.21
C PHE A 67 -9.78 -10.71 6.95
N ARG A 68 -9.09 -11.26 5.97
CA ARG A 68 -7.79 -10.85 5.47
C ARG A 68 -7.86 -10.63 3.96
N GLY A 69 -7.04 -9.72 3.45
CA GLY A 69 -7.04 -9.42 2.04
C GLY A 69 -6.41 -8.08 1.67
N TYR A 70 -6.91 -7.49 0.59
CA TYR A 70 -6.36 -6.28 -0.03
C TYR A 70 -7.28 -5.06 0.19
N CYS A 71 -6.66 -3.88 0.32
CA CYS A 71 -7.31 -2.59 0.35
C CYS A 71 -6.44 -1.53 -0.35
N ASN A 72 -7.04 -0.63 -1.13
CA ASN A 72 -6.31 0.48 -1.78
C ASN A 72 -6.36 1.81 -0.99
N ASN A 73 -6.79 1.77 0.27
CA ASN A 73 -6.97 2.94 1.12
C ASN A 73 -6.33 2.77 2.50
N PHE A 74 -5.09 2.28 2.55
CA PHE A 74 -4.40 2.02 3.81
C PHE A 74 -4.38 3.26 4.71
N ARG A 75 -4.94 3.14 5.92
CA ARG A 75 -5.06 4.23 6.90
C ARG A 75 -5.61 5.56 6.34
N GLY A 76 -6.40 5.51 5.26
CA GLY A 76 -6.98 6.68 4.62
C GLY A 76 -6.05 7.42 3.65
N ASN A 77 -4.89 6.85 3.33
CA ASN A 77 -3.86 7.49 2.51
C ASN A 77 -3.98 7.19 1.01
N LYS A 78 -4.99 6.43 0.57
CA LYS A 78 -5.12 5.95 -0.82
C LYS A 78 -3.91 5.08 -1.29
N GLU A 79 -3.27 4.40 -0.35
CA GLU A 79 -2.15 3.50 -0.58
C GLU A 79 -2.60 2.03 -0.55
N ASP A 80 -1.93 1.18 -1.33
CA ASP A 80 -2.21 -0.25 -1.36
C ASP A 80 -1.75 -0.93 -0.06
N ALA A 81 -2.57 -1.82 0.48
CA ALA A 81 -2.22 -2.68 1.59
C ALA A 81 -2.71 -4.11 1.37
N ILE A 82 -1.86 -5.05 1.76
CA ILE A 82 -2.11 -6.48 1.75
C ILE A 82 -1.98 -6.97 3.19
N LEU A 83 -3.09 -7.39 3.78
CA LEU A 83 -3.16 -8.03 5.10
C LEU A 83 -3.40 -9.52 4.90
N LEU A 84 -2.36 -10.35 5.10
CA LEU A 84 -2.43 -11.80 4.92
C LEU A 84 -1.56 -12.50 5.97
N HIS A 85 -1.76 -13.81 6.12
CA HIS A 85 -0.82 -14.62 6.88
C HIS A 85 0.49 -14.78 6.12
N GLY A 86 1.60 -14.66 6.84
CA GLY A 86 2.90 -14.99 6.30
C GLY A 86 3.28 -16.40 6.72
N HIS A 87 3.94 -17.11 5.83
CA HIS A 87 4.43 -18.43 6.14
C HIS A 87 5.76 -18.34 6.92
N TRP A 88 6.06 -19.36 7.71
CA TRP A 88 7.31 -19.40 8.49
C TRP A 88 8.55 -19.63 7.62
N LYS A 89 8.37 -20.19 6.41
CA LYS A 89 9.39 -20.24 5.36
C LYS A 89 9.46 -18.88 4.69
N ASP A 90 10.68 -18.39 4.53
CA ASP A 90 10.93 -17.06 3.98
C ASP A 90 10.35 -16.91 2.56
N GLY A 91 9.80 -15.73 2.27
CA GLY A 91 9.31 -15.35 0.93
C GLY A 91 7.87 -15.78 0.61
N LEU A 92 7.23 -16.60 1.46
CA LEU A 92 5.90 -17.16 1.17
C LEU A 92 4.77 -16.49 1.98
N ILE A 93 3.65 -16.26 1.31
CA ILE A 93 2.41 -15.69 1.85
C ILE A 93 1.28 -16.71 1.72
N GLN A 94 0.54 -16.95 2.81
CA GLN A 94 -0.58 -17.88 2.80
C GLN A 94 -1.87 -17.17 2.40
N VAL A 95 -2.69 -17.82 1.56
CA VAL A 95 -4.01 -17.35 1.13
C VAL A 95 -5.03 -18.49 1.11
N GLY A 96 -6.32 -18.14 1.09
CA GLY A 96 -7.40 -19.08 0.79
C GLY A 96 -7.89 -19.94 1.96
N GLY A 97 -7.54 -19.60 3.19
CA GLY A 97 -8.21 -20.14 4.37
C GLY A 97 -9.66 -19.68 4.43
N LYS A 98 -10.51 -20.53 4.99
CA LYS A 98 -11.95 -20.30 5.10
C LYS A 98 -12.43 -20.57 6.51
N ALA A 99 -13.38 -19.77 7.00
CA ALA A 99 -14.09 -20.12 8.22
C ALA A 99 -15.07 -21.27 7.91
N ALA A 100 -14.90 -22.41 8.58
CA ALA A 100 -15.74 -23.58 8.35
C ALA A 100 -16.33 -24.09 9.67
N ALA A 101 -17.56 -24.60 9.61
CA ALA A 101 -18.16 -25.30 10.73
C ALA A 101 -17.39 -26.59 11.02
N VAL A 102 -17.21 -26.90 12.30
CA VAL A 102 -16.65 -28.17 12.74
C VAL A 102 -17.72 -29.25 12.62
N ILE A 103 -17.40 -30.30 11.85
CA ILE A 103 -18.25 -31.47 11.66
C ILE A 103 -17.50 -32.69 12.21
N GLU A 104 -18.12 -33.39 13.15
CA GLU A 104 -17.63 -34.65 13.73
C GLU A 104 -18.73 -35.71 13.62
N ASN A 105 -18.39 -36.91 13.13
CA ASN A 105 -19.35 -38.01 12.93
C ASN A 105 -20.62 -37.58 12.15
N ASN A 106 -20.44 -36.80 11.08
CA ASN A 106 -21.51 -36.21 10.27
C ASN A 106 -22.50 -35.32 11.05
N ARG A 107 -22.07 -34.72 12.16
CA ARG A 107 -22.87 -33.78 12.96
C ARG A 107 -22.10 -32.49 13.21
N LEU A 108 -22.83 -31.37 13.20
CA LEU A 108 -22.28 -30.07 13.59
C LEU A 108 -21.90 -30.11 15.07
N VAL A 109 -20.65 -29.77 15.37
CA VAL A 109 -20.20 -29.59 16.75
C VAL A 109 -20.73 -28.25 17.26
N LYS A 110 -21.32 -28.27 18.46
CA LYS A 110 -21.84 -27.09 19.13
C LYS A 110 -21.25 -26.95 20.53
N ILE A 111 -20.85 -25.73 20.88
CA ILE A 111 -20.41 -25.35 22.24
C ILE A 111 -21.38 -24.29 22.73
N ASN A 112 -22.00 -24.51 23.90
CA ASN A 112 -23.01 -23.60 24.47
C ASN A 112 -24.15 -23.24 23.50
N GLY A 113 -24.57 -24.20 22.66
CA GLY A 113 -25.64 -24.02 21.68
C GLY A 113 -25.23 -23.34 20.37
N GLN A 114 -24.00 -22.83 20.26
CA GLN A 114 -23.48 -22.20 19.05
C GLN A 114 -22.63 -23.17 18.24
N VAL A 115 -22.67 -23.08 16.91
CA VAL A 115 -21.83 -23.89 16.01
C VAL A 115 -20.38 -23.51 16.21
N GLN A 116 -19.54 -24.51 16.48
CA GLN A 116 -18.10 -24.31 16.56
C GLN A 116 -17.54 -24.11 15.16
N LEU A 117 -16.70 -23.08 15.02
CA LEU A 117 -15.99 -22.76 13.79
C LEU A 117 -14.50 -23.05 13.94
N LYS A 118 -13.84 -23.35 12.82
CA LYS A 118 -12.39 -23.42 12.69
C LYS A 118 -11.95 -22.78 11.38
N THR A 119 -10.70 -22.32 11.32
CA THR A 119 -10.06 -22.01 10.04
C THR A 119 -9.77 -23.33 9.33
N ASP A 120 -10.42 -23.56 8.20
CA ASP A 120 -10.10 -24.64 7.27
C ASP A 120 -9.01 -24.17 6.30
N LEU A 121 -7.94 -24.95 6.24
CA LEU A 121 -6.77 -24.70 5.41
C LEU A 121 -6.62 -25.73 4.28
N SER A 122 -7.63 -26.59 4.06
CA SER A 122 -7.60 -27.64 3.04
C SER A 122 -7.35 -27.12 1.61
N GLU A 123 -7.84 -25.91 1.30
CA GLU A 123 -7.64 -25.22 0.03
C GLU A 123 -6.58 -24.11 0.11
N ALA A 124 -5.91 -23.94 1.26
CA ALA A 124 -4.95 -22.86 1.45
C ALA A 124 -3.67 -23.10 0.64
N GLN A 125 -3.10 -22.00 0.14
CA GLN A 125 -1.89 -22.03 -0.69
C GLN A 125 -0.83 -21.11 -0.09
N CYS A 126 0.45 -21.52 -0.20
CA CYS A 126 1.59 -20.66 0.11
C CYS A 126 2.18 -20.16 -1.20
N LEU A 127 2.04 -18.87 -1.45
CA LEU A 127 2.41 -18.21 -2.70
C LEU A 127 3.69 -17.40 -2.53
N ASN A 128 4.57 -17.43 -3.52
CA ASN A 128 5.63 -16.45 -3.68
C ASN A 128 5.08 -15.09 -4.17
N ALA A 129 5.93 -14.07 -4.30
CA ALA A 129 5.51 -12.74 -4.71
C ALA A 129 4.83 -12.69 -6.09
N GLN A 130 5.38 -13.39 -7.10
CA GLN A 130 4.81 -13.43 -8.45
C GLN A 130 3.43 -14.08 -8.46
N GLU A 131 3.30 -15.21 -7.76
CA GLU A 131 2.06 -15.95 -7.62
C GLU A 131 1.01 -15.15 -6.86
N LEU A 132 1.41 -14.41 -5.81
CA LEU A 132 0.52 -13.56 -5.04
C LEU A 132 -0.06 -12.43 -5.90
N VAL A 133 0.77 -11.75 -6.71
CA VAL A 133 0.30 -10.70 -7.63
C VAL A 133 -0.73 -11.27 -8.62
N ALA A 134 -0.42 -12.40 -9.25
CA ALA A 134 -1.33 -13.07 -10.18
C ALA A 134 -2.63 -13.51 -9.49
N TYR A 135 -2.53 -14.03 -8.26
CA TYR A 135 -3.67 -14.46 -7.46
C TYR A 135 -4.62 -13.30 -7.14
N ILE A 136 -4.08 -12.15 -6.69
CA ILE A 136 -4.88 -10.97 -6.37
C ILE A 136 -5.57 -10.44 -7.63
N ASN A 137 -4.83 -10.33 -8.74
CA ASN A 137 -5.40 -9.88 -10.00
C ASN A 137 -6.55 -10.80 -10.46
N LYS A 138 -6.34 -12.12 -10.45
CA LYS A 138 -7.37 -13.09 -10.81
C LYS A 138 -8.58 -13.04 -9.88
N LYS A 139 -8.37 -13.00 -8.56
CA LYS A 139 -9.45 -12.97 -7.56
C LYS A 139 -10.27 -11.69 -7.62
N SER A 140 -9.66 -10.58 -8.01
CA SER A 140 -10.34 -9.30 -8.21
C SER A 140 -11.06 -9.17 -9.57
N GLY A 141 -10.98 -10.18 -10.44
CA GLY A 141 -11.49 -10.08 -11.81
C GLY A 141 -10.74 -9.03 -12.65
N GLY A 142 -9.47 -8.78 -12.34
CA GLY A 142 -8.65 -7.77 -13.00
C GLY A 142 -8.80 -6.34 -12.45
N SER A 143 -9.65 -6.12 -11.44
CA SER A 143 -9.85 -4.78 -10.86
C SER A 143 -8.71 -4.30 -9.96
N VAL A 144 -7.84 -5.22 -9.52
CA VAL A 144 -6.62 -4.92 -8.76
C VAL A 144 -5.42 -5.40 -9.56
N ASP A 145 -4.53 -4.47 -9.93
CA ASP A 145 -3.29 -4.77 -10.64
C ASP A 145 -2.11 -4.10 -9.92
N LEU A 146 -1.39 -4.91 -9.13
CA LEU A 146 -0.29 -4.42 -8.31
C LEU A 146 0.92 -3.97 -9.14
N LEU A 147 1.03 -4.41 -10.41
CA LEU A 147 2.12 -4.05 -11.32
C LEU A 147 1.89 -2.69 -11.99
N ARG A 148 0.63 -2.25 -12.09
CA ARG A 148 0.25 -0.99 -12.76
C ARG A 148 -0.10 0.13 -11.78
N ASN A 149 -0.44 -0.21 -10.55
CA ASN A 149 -0.71 0.78 -9.51
C ASN A 149 0.57 1.54 -9.11
N ASN A 150 0.39 2.77 -8.65
CA ASN A 150 1.48 3.64 -8.20
C ASN A 150 1.56 3.69 -6.66
N GLY A 151 2.70 4.17 -6.15
CA GLY A 151 2.92 4.33 -4.70
C GLY A 151 3.35 3.05 -4.00
N PRO A 152 3.59 3.10 -2.67
CA PRO A 152 4.07 1.95 -1.92
C PRO A 152 2.96 0.89 -1.73
N ILE A 153 3.39 -0.34 -1.45
CA ILE A 153 2.52 -1.43 -0.98
C ILE A 153 2.83 -1.70 0.48
N HIS A 154 1.82 -1.60 1.34
CA HIS A 154 1.92 -1.98 2.75
C HIS A 154 1.68 -3.48 2.90
N LEU A 155 2.75 -4.25 3.11
CA LEU A 155 2.67 -5.69 3.36
C LEU A 155 2.54 -5.95 4.87
N VAL A 156 1.30 -6.08 5.32
CA VAL A 156 0.93 -6.40 6.70
C VAL A 156 0.80 -7.91 6.82
N SER A 157 1.93 -8.57 7.05
CA SER A 157 1.97 -10.02 7.17
C SER A 157 3.00 -10.47 8.21
N CYS A 158 2.74 -11.62 8.84
CA CYS A 158 3.71 -12.29 9.69
C CYS A 158 5.01 -12.49 8.92
N PHE A 159 6.16 -12.25 9.53
CA PHE A 159 7.46 -12.53 8.90
C PHE A 159 7.72 -11.79 7.57
N ALA A 160 6.92 -10.80 7.19
CA ALA A 160 7.03 -10.10 5.90
C ALA A 160 8.43 -9.55 5.62
N LYS A 161 9.15 -9.12 6.66
CA LYS A 161 10.51 -8.59 6.56
C LYS A 161 11.59 -9.64 6.27
N ARG A 162 11.28 -10.94 6.31
CA ARG A 162 12.26 -12.02 6.19
C ARG A 162 12.65 -12.37 4.76
N GLN A 163 11.83 -12.01 3.76
CA GLN A 163 12.19 -11.99 2.34
C GLN A 163 10.99 -11.51 1.50
N ALA A 164 9.76 -11.85 1.91
CA ALA A 164 8.54 -11.59 1.14
C ALA A 164 8.35 -10.13 0.72
N ALA A 165 8.73 -9.18 1.58
CA ALA A 165 8.68 -7.76 1.24
C ALA A 165 9.66 -7.35 0.15
N GLN A 166 10.87 -7.93 0.16
CA GLN A 166 11.86 -7.68 -0.88
C GLN A 166 11.41 -8.31 -2.20
N ASP A 167 10.99 -9.57 -2.18
CA ASP A 167 10.50 -10.27 -3.39
C ASP A 167 9.31 -9.53 -4.02
N LEU A 168 8.37 -9.06 -3.19
CA LEU A 168 7.23 -8.29 -3.67
C LEU A 168 7.66 -6.94 -4.25
N ALA A 169 8.66 -6.28 -3.68
CA ALA A 169 9.19 -5.03 -4.22
C ALA A 169 9.85 -5.26 -5.59
N ASP A 170 10.63 -6.34 -5.70
CA ASP A 170 11.31 -6.70 -6.95
C ASP A 170 10.32 -7.08 -8.06
N VAL A 171 9.28 -7.86 -7.74
CA VAL A 171 8.24 -8.27 -8.71
C VAL A 171 7.37 -7.09 -9.15
N THR A 172 7.00 -6.20 -8.22
CA THR A 172 6.07 -5.10 -8.53
C THR A 172 6.77 -3.85 -9.06
N GLY A 173 8.10 -3.76 -8.92
CA GLY A 173 8.84 -2.54 -9.21
C GLY A 173 8.49 -1.38 -8.28
N ARG A 174 7.85 -1.65 -7.13
CA ARG A 174 7.33 -0.65 -6.19
C ARG A 174 7.96 -0.79 -4.81
N PRO A 175 8.08 0.30 -4.02
CA PRO A 175 8.46 0.19 -2.63
C PRO A 175 7.45 -0.66 -1.84
N VAL A 176 7.94 -1.58 -1.01
CA VAL A 176 7.11 -2.37 -0.10
C VAL A 176 7.44 -2.04 1.34
N ILE A 177 6.43 -1.66 2.12
CA ILE A 177 6.56 -1.33 3.54
C ILE A 177 6.09 -2.53 4.35
N ALA A 178 7.01 -3.16 5.09
CA ALA A 178 6.72 -4.32 5.92
C ALA A 178 6.94 -4.03 7.40
N TYR A 179 6.13 -4.68 8.24
CA TYR A 179 5.97 -4.29 9.64
C TYR A 179 6.67 -5.23 10.63
N SER A 180 6.79 -6.52 10.33
CA SER A 180 7.28 -7.49 11.31
C SER A 180 8.22 -8.57 10.77
N ASN A 181 9.16 -8.98 11.62
CA ASN A 181 9.99 -10.19 11.49
C ASN A 181 9.40 -11.37 12.30
N GLN A 182 8.25 -11.16 12.94
CA GLN A 182 7.54 -12.09 13.82
C GLN A 182 6.06 -12.17 13.41
N GLN A 183 5.25 -12.86 14.20
CA GLN A 183 3.79 -12.81 14.05
C GLN A 183 3.26 -11.39 14.26
N THR A 184 2.31 -10.98 13.41
CA THR A 184 1.61 -9.70 13.55
C THR A 184 0.34 -9.88 14.36
N ILE A 185 -0.06 -8.82 15.07
CA ILE A 185 -1.35 -8.72 15.75
C ILE A 185 -2.04 -7.46 15.21
N THR A 186 -3.19 -7.64 14.58
CA THR A 186 -3.95 -6.58 13.90
C THR A 186 -5.44 -6.91 13.94
N ALA A 187 -6.28 -5.90 13.71
CA ALA A 187 -7.66 -6.14 13.29
C ALA A 187 -7.70 -6.69 11.84
N GLY A 188 -8.88 -7.13 11.39
CA GLY A 188 -9.10 -7.59 10.01
C GLY A 188 -9.07 -6.47 8.96
N TYR A 189 -9.03 -6.85 7.68
CA TYR A 189 -8.84 -5.91 6.57
C TYR A 189 -9.99 -4.89 6.45
N ASN A 190 -11.18 -5.24 6.95
CA ASN A 190 -12.32 -4.32 7.02
C ASN A 190 -12.01 -3.03 7.80
N TYR A 191 -11.00 -3.03 8.69
CA TYR A 191 -10.59 -1.86 9.48
C TYR A 191 -9.27 -1.24 8.99
N ILE A 192 -8.63 -1.81 7.98
CA ILE A 192 -7.27 -1.42 7.53
C ILE A 192 -7.22 0.00 6.96
N HIS A 193 -8.37 0.54 6.58
CA HIS A 193 -8.52 1.90 6.08
C HIS A 193 -8.63 2.95 7.19
N ASN A 194 -8.85 2.54 8.44
CA ASN A 194 -8.94 3.47 9.56
C ASN A 194 -7.56 4.07 9.87
N LYS A 195 -7.52 5.38 10.12
CA LYS A 195 -6.28 6.09 10.48
C LYS A 195 -5.59 5.49 11.71
N GLU A 196 -6.40 5.03 12.67
CA GLU A 196 -5.97 4.41 13.92
C GLU A 196 -5.66 2.90 13.78
N PHE A 197 -5.63 2.34 12.56
CA PHE A 197 -5.37 0.92 12.37
C PHE A 197 -3.99 0.54 12.91
N ASN A 198 -3.97 -0.17 14.03
CA ASN A 198 -2.74 -0.52 14.72
C ASN A 198 -2.13 -1.84 14.20
N ILE A 199 -0.80 -1.87 14.13
CA ILE A 199 -0.03 -3.06 13.76
C ILE A 199 0.98 -3.33 14.86
N GLU A 200 0.81 -4.46 15.53
CA GLU A 200 1.75 -4.93 16.54
C GLU A 200 2.53 -6.14 16.05
N SER A 201 3.69 -6.36 16.65
CA SER A 201 4.52 -7.53 16.47
C SER A 201 4.60 -8.29 17.79
N LYS A 202 4.42 -9.61 17.76
CA LYS A 202 4.73 -10.44 18.92
C LYS A 202 6.20 -10.30 19.31
N LEU A 203 6.46 -10.42 20.60
CA LEU A 203 7.82 -10.54 21.11
C LEU A 203 8.43 -11.86 20.63
N LYS A 204 9.69 -11.81 20.20
CA LYS A 204 10.40 -12.98 19.66
C LYS A 204 10.58 -14.08 20.71
N HIS A 205 10.79 -13.69 21.96
CA HIS A 205 11.12 -14.59 23.05
C HIS A 205 10.31 -14.27 24.30
N ALA A 206 9.91 -15.31 25.04
CA ALA A 206 9.25 -15.16 26.33
C ALA A 206 10.16 -14.52 27.40
N TRP A 207 11.48 -14.60 27.22
CA TRP A 207 12.48 -14.00 28.10
C TRP A 207 12.82 -12.55 27.75
N ASP A 208 12.18 -11.95 26.73
CA ASP A 208 12.33 -10.51 26.46
C ASP A 208 12.02 -9.72 27.74
N PRO A 209 12.85 -8.76 28.16
CA PRO A 209 12.59 -7.99 29.38
C PRO A 209 11.19 -7.35 29.42
N ARG A 210 10.63 -6.98 28.27
CA ARG A 210 9.25 -6.47 28.16
C ARG A 210 8.22 -7.55 28.50
N ALA A 211 8.48 -8.81 28.16
CA ALA A 211 7.62 -9.93 28.55
C ALA A 211 7.79 -10.27 30.04
N VAL A 212 9.03 -10.32 30.53
CA VAL A 212 9.30 -10.75 31.92
C VAL A 212 8.85 -9.69 32.93
N ILE A 213 9.24 -8.44 32.71
CA ILE A 213 9.05 -7.31 33.65
C ILE A 213 7.70 -6.65 33.41
N MET A 214 7.38 -6.31 32.15
CA MET A 214 6.17 -5.54 31.83
C MET A 214 4.97 -6.42 31.48
N LYS A 215 5.11 -7.75 31.50
CA LYS A 215 4.08 -8.74 31.12
C LYS A 215 3.45 -8.48 29.74
N LYS A 216 4.21 -7.87 28.83
CA LYS A 216 3.78 -7.65 27.44
C LYS A 216 3.95 -8.91 26.61
N VAL A 217 3.06 -9.11 25.64
CA VAL A 217 3.16 -10.20 24.64
C VAL A 217 3.56 -9.68 23.25
N SER A 218 3.49 -8.37 23.06
CA SER A 218 3.70 -7.68 21.79
C SER A 218 4.31 -6.30 22.00
N HIS A 219 4.71 -5.68 20.89
CA HIS A 219 5.11 -4.28 20.82
C HIS A 219 4.66 -3.67 19.50
N GLN A 220 4.63 -2.34 19.46
CA GLN A 220 4.35 -1.61 18.22
C GLN A 220 5.31 -2.06 17.11
N ALA A 221 4.75 -2.39 15.94
CA ALA A 221 5.55 -2.79 14.81
C ALA A 221 6.27 -1.57 14.21
N VAL A 222 7.58 -1.69 14.02
CA VAL A 222 8.40 -0.65 13.40
C VAL A 222 8.44 -0.92 11.90
N PRO A 223 7.92 -0.05 11.02
CA PRO A 223 7.95 -0.30 9.58
C PRO A 223 9.39 -0.29 9.03
N LYS A 224 9.62 -1.08 7.98
CA LYS A 224 10.82 -1.02 7.15
C LYS A 224 10.39 -1.01 5.69
N THR A 225 10.91 -0.08 4.92
CA THR A 225 10.71 0.00 3.47
C THR A 225 11.78 -0.83 2.77
N PHE A 226 11.33 -1.63 1.80
CA PHE A 226 12.14 -2.40 0.87
C PHE A 226 11.93 -1.79 -0.50
N TYR A 227 13.02 -1.47 -1.17
CA TYR A 227 12.99 -0.92 -2.53
C TYR A 227 13.31 -2.02 -3.52
N PRO A 228 12.78 -1.94 -4.75
CA PRO A 228 13.18 -2.85 -5.81
C PRO A 228 14.71 -2.83 -5.93
N SER A 229 15.33 -3.98 -5.74
CA SER A 229 16.71 -4.19 -6.13
C SER A 229 16.71 -4.09 -7.65
N GLY A 230 17.50 -3.20 -8.25
CA GLY A 230 17.43 -2.84 -9.67
C GLY A 230 17.71 -3.96 -10.70
N ASN A 231 17.61 -5.23 -10.28
CA ASN A 231 17.82 -6.46 -11.05
C ASN A 231 16.52 -7.26 -11.30
N GLY A 232 15.35 -6.76 -10.93
CA GLY A 232 14.06 -7.40 -11.20
C GLY A 232 13.59 -7.23 -12.65
N VAL A 233 13.95 -8.22 -13.49
CA VAL A 233 13.33 -8.69 -14.76
C VAL A 233 12.62 -7.67 -15.67
N LYS A 234 13.19 -7.49 -16.87
CA LYS A 234 12.54 -6.90 -18.06
C LYS A 234 11.32 -7.69 -18.52
#